data_AF-A0A1I5X876-F1
#
_entry.id   AF-A0A1I5X876-F1
#
_cell.length_a   1.000
_cell.length_b   1.000
_cell.length_c   1.000
_cell.angle_alpha   90.00
_cell.angle_beta   90.00
_cell.angle_gamma   90.00
#
_symmetry.space_group_name_H-M   'P 1'
#
loop_
_entity.id
_entity.type
_entity.pdbx_description
1 polymer ?
#
loop_
_entity_poly.entity_id
_entity_poly.type
_entity_poly.pdbx_seq_one_letter_code
_entity_poly.pdbx_strand_id
1 'polypeptide(L)'
;MKNKKKVTLWELYLTKEIGIEFKACLYFFAFLFYYCVFRLINGVYDASILHMTELILSCYIIGYIQVYLLWNFDEADSLRVKEIAGMVICTIVYSLLSWIFNWFNKNLLVTLIFAAYILLVYFCVFLIYKYKRIIDDKKLNEDLKLFQTEHKKEDN
;
A
#
# COMPACT_ATOMS: atom_id res chain seq x y z
N MET A 1 -0.84 18.27 35.32
CA MET A 1 -1.42 18.07 33.96
C MET A 1 -0.43 18.57 32.90
N LYS A 2 0.46 17.69 32.41
CA LYS A 2 1.45 18.06 31.36
C LYS A 2 0.75 18.10 30.00
N ASN A 3 0.99 19.18 29.26
CA ASN A 3 0.53 19.44 27.89
C ASN A 3 0.44 18.16 27.04
N LYS A 4 -0.78 17.73 26.69
CA LYS A 4 -1.00 16.88 25.52
C LYS A 4 -0.59 17.72 24.31
N LYS A 5 0.69 17.67 23.89
CA LYS A 5 1.15 18.25 22.63
C LYS A 5 0.27 17.65 21.53
N LYS A 6 -0.69 18.43 21.04
CA LYS A 6 -1.49 18.05 19.87
C LYS A 6 -0.49 17.87 18.73
N VAL A 7 -0.62 16.74 18.02
CA VAL A 7 0.19 16.44 16.83
C VAL A 7 0.10 17.64 15.88
N THR A 8 1.25 18.17 15.46
CA THR A 8 1.28 19.34 14.58
C THR A 8 0.80 18.95 13.19
N LEU A 9 0.23 19.91 12.45
CA LEU A 9 -0.20 19.68 11.05
C LEU A 9 0.95 19.17 10.18
N TRP A 10 2.18 19.59 10.48
CA TRP A 10 3.39 19.14 9.81
C TRP A 10 3.67 17.65 10.06
N GLU A 11 3.62 17.19 11.31
CA GLU A 11 3.82 15.78 11.67
C GLU A 11 2.75 14.86 11.05
N LEU A 12 1.50 15.33 10.98
CA LEU A 12 0.41 14.61 10.30
C LEU A 12 0.64 14.52 8.79
N TYR A 13 1.09 15.61 8.15
CA TYR A 13 1.46 15.61 6.75
C TYR A 13 2.62 14.65 6.48
N LEU A 14 3.69 14.74 7.27
CA LEU A 14 4.89 13.92 7.11
C LEU A 14 4.59 12.43 7.25
N THR A 15 3.70 12.08 8.18
CA THR A 15 3.26 10.68 8.37
C THR A 15 2.49 10.16 7.16
N LYS A 16 1.63 10.99 6.54
CA LYS A 16 0.96 10.62 5.30
C LYS A 16 1.93 10.46 4.14
N GLU A 17 2.89 11.38 4.01
CA GLU A 17 3.89 11.34 2.95
C GLU A 17 4.73 10.07 3.03
N ILE A 18 5.22 9.73 4.22
CA ILE A 18 5.95 8.49 4.47
C ILE A 18 5.09 7.27 4.11
N GLY A 19 3.80 7.30 4.45
CA GLY A 19 2.86 6.23 4.09
C GLY A 19 2.73 6.05 2.57
N ILE A 20 2.67 7.14 1.81
CA ILE A 20 2.61 7.12 0.34
C ILE A 20 3.88 6.51 -0.24
N GLU A 21 5.05 6.96 0.23
CA GLU A 21 6.36 6.46 -0.22
C GLU A 21 6.47 4.93 -0.05
N PHE A 22 6.11 4.42 1.12
CA PHE A 22 6.14 2.98 1.37
C PHE A 22 5.19 2.20 0.45
N LYS A 23 3.98 2.72 0.21
CA LYS A 23 2.99 2.07 -0.67
C LYS A 23 3.45 2.06 -2.12
N ALA A 24 3.93 3.20 -2.61
CA ALA A 24 4.44 3.32 -3.97
C ALA A 24 5.60 2.34 -4.20
N CYS A 25 6.54 2.25 -3.25
CA CYS A 25 7.65 1.29 -3.33
C CYS A 25 7.18 -0.16 -3.32
N LEU A 26 6.24 -0.51 -2.44
CA LEU A 26 5.73 -1.88 -2.30
C LEU A 26 4.99 -2.33 -3.57
N TYR A 27 4.11 -1.48 -4.11
CA TYR A 27 3.39 -1.77 -5.35
C TYR A 27 4.32 -1.80 -6.55
N PHE A 28 5.25 -0.85 -6.65
CA PHE A 28 6.26 -0.86 -7.70
C PHE A 28 7.04 -2.17 -7.70
N PHE A 29 7.51 -2.63 -6.54
CA PHE A 29 8.25 -3.89 -6.44
C PHE A 29 7.41 -5.09 -6.88
N ALA A 30 6.16 -5.17 -6.43
CA ALA A 30 5.25 -6.25 -6.83
C ALA A 30 4.99 -6.25 -8.35
N PHE A 31 4.73 -5.08 -8.94
CA PHE A 31 4.46 -4.98 -10.37
C PHE A 31 5.70 -5.20 -11.22
N LEU A 32 6.86 -4.73 -10.77
CA LEU A 32 8.14 -5.02 -11.40
C LEU A 32 8.42 -6.51 -11.38
N PHE A 33 8.17 -7.21 -10.27
CA PHE A 33 8.29 -8.65 -10.19
C PHE A 33 7.41 -9.34 -11.24
N TYR A 34 6.14 -8.96 -11.34
CA TYR A 34 5.24 -9.49 -12.36
C TYR A 34 5.77 -9.25 -13.79
N TYR A 35 6.23 -8.03 -14.07
CA TYR A 35 6.80 -7.68 -15.37
C TYR A 35 8.05 -8.51 -15.70
N CYS A 36 8.95 -8.70 -14.73
CA CYS A 36 10.13 -9.56 -14.89
C CYS A 36 9.74 -11.02 -15.18
N VAL A 37 8.76 -11.57 -14.47
CA VAL A 37 8.24 -12.93 -14.73
C VAL A 37 7.67 -13.03 -16.15
N PHE A 38 6.89 -12.04 -16.57
CA PHE A 38 6.37 -11.99 -17.94
C PHE A 38 7.50 -11.98 -18.99
N ARG A 39 8.54 -11.15 -18.79
CA ARG A 39 9.70 -11.09 -19.70
C ARG A 39 10.46 -12.42 -19.74
N LEU A 40 10.68 -13.03 -18.57
CA LEU A 40 11.33 -14.33 -18.40
C LEU A 40 10.61 -15.43 -19.19
N ILE A 41 9.27 -15.51 -19.08
CA ILE A 41 8.46 -16.51 -19.80
C ILE A 41 8.58 -16.35 -21.32
N ASN A 42 8.74 -15.12 -21.80
CA ASN A 42 8.95 -14.83 -23.23
C ASN A 42 10.42 -14.99 -23.67
N GLY A 43 11.31 -15.44 -22.77
CA GLY A 43 12.73 -15.66 -23.07
C GLY A 43 13.56 -14.37 -23.16
N VAL A 44 13.03 -13.24 -22.67
CA VAL A 44 13.69 -11.93 -22.73
C VAL A 44 14.23 -11.59 -21.35
N TYR A 45 15.54 -11.40 -21.24
CA TYR A 45 16.25 -11.17 -19.97
C TYR A 45 16.63 -9.71 -19.73
N ASP A 46 16.38 -8.82 -20.71
CA ASP A 46 16.48 -7.39 -20.53
C ASP A 46 15.15 -6.78 -20.10
N ALA A 47 15.20 -5.76 -19.25
CA ALA A 47 14.08 -4.92 -18.90
C ALA A 47 14.35 -3.50 -19.39
N SER A 48 13.43 -2.93 -20.16
CA SER A 48 13.54 -1.56 -20.62
C SER A 48 13.43 -0.60 -19.43
N ILE A 49 14.44 0.27 -19.27
CA ILE A 49 14.48 1.32 -18.24
C ILE A 49 13.25 2.24 -18.36
N LEU A 50 12.76 2.45 -19.58
CA LEU A 50 11.56 3.24 -19.84
C LEU A 50 10.33 2.62 -19.18
N HIS A 51 10.14 1.30 -19.28
CA HIS A 51 9.01 0.62 -18.65
C HIS A 51 9.11 0.65 -17.12
N MET A 52 10.32 0.52 -16.57
CA MET A 52 10.53 0.66 -15.13
C MET A 52 10.20 2.06 -14.63
N THR A 53 10.55 3.08 -15.43
CA THR A 53 10.26 4.49 -15.13
C THR A 53 8.76 4.77 -15.16
N GLU A 54 8.04 4.24 -16.16
CA GLU A 54 6.58 4.36 -16.25
C GLU A 54 5.89 3.64 -15.09
N LEU A 55 6.38 2.46 -14.70
CA LEU A 55 5.86 1.69 -13.57
C LEU A 55 6.01 2.46 -12.25
N ILE A 56 7.19 2.97 -11.94
CA ILE A 56 7.42 3.71 -10.69
C ILE A 56 6.60 5.00 -10.65
N LEU A 57 6.55 5.77 -11.76
CA LEU A 57 5.74 6.98 -11.85
C LEU A 57 4.25 6.69 -11.68
N SER A 58 3.75 5.62 -12.31
CA SER A 58 2.36 5.19 -12.15
C SER A 58 2.04 4.83 -10.71
N CYS A 59 2.96 4.13 -10.02
CA CYS A 59 2.81 3.77 -8.62
C CYS A 59 2.77 4.99 -7.70
N TYR A 60 3.61 5.99 -7.96
CA TYR A 60 3.59 7.26 -7.22
C TYR A 60 2.28 8.02 -7.44
N ILE A 61 1.91 8.28 -8.69
CA ILE A 61 0.70 9.05 -9.03
C ILE A 61 -0.53 8.39 -8.41
N ILE A 62 -0.67 7.07 -8.57
CA ILE A 62 -1.81 6.35 -8.01
C ILE A 62 -1.72 6.29 -6.49
N GLY A 63 -0.53 6.14 -5.89
CA GLY A 63 -0.34 6.23 -4.44
C GLY A 63 -0.85 7.56 -3.85
N TYR A 64 -0.54 8.68 -4.50
CA TYR A 64 -1.09 9.99 -4.12
C TYR A 64 -2.62 10.02 -4.25
N ILE A 65 -3.18 9.53 -5.35
CA ILE A 65 -4.64 9.44 -5.54
C ILE A 65 -5.27 8.54 -4.46
N GLN A 66 -4.64 7.43 -4.10
CA GLN A 66 -5.15 6.50 -3.10
C GLN A 66 -5.26 7.15 -1.72
N VAL A 67 -4.23 7.89 -1.31
CA VAL A 67 -4.18 8.51 0.02
C VAL A 67 -5.01 9.78 0.11
N TYR A 68 -5.00 10.64 -0.92
CA TYR A 68 -5.70 11.93 -0.88
C TYR A 68 -7.15 11.89 -1.40
N LEU A 69 -7.45 11.02 -2.37
CA LEU A 69 -8.76 10.95 -3.04
C LEU A 69 -9.59 9.72 -2.61
N LEU A 70 -8.97 8.55 -2.43
CA LEU A 70 -9.67 7.29 -2.15
C LEU A 70 -9.67 6.89 -0.66
N TRP A 71 -9.57 7.88 0.24
CA TRP A 71 -9.74 7.69 1.68
C TRP A 71 -8.78 6.67 2.32
N ASN A 72 -7.63 6.42 1.69
CA ASN A 72 -6.57 5.54 2.19
C ASN A 72 -7.08 4.12 2.53
N PHE A 73 -7.80 3.50 1.59
CA PHE A 73 -8.56 2.26 1.80
C PHE A 73 -7.75 1.08 2.37
N ASP A 74 -6.47 1.01 2.05
CA ASP A 74 -5.56 -0.06 2.45
C ASP A 74 -5.15 0.04 3.93
N GLU A 75 -5.44 1.16 4.58
CA GLU A 75 -5.31 1.35 6.03
C GLU A 75 -6.68 1.36 6.74
N ALA A 76 -7.77 0.99 6.06
CA ALA A 76 -9.09 0.95 6.66
C ALA A 76 -9.23 -0.20 7.68
N ASP A 77 -10.03 0.03 8.73
CA ASP A 77 -10.28 -0.93 9.82
C ASP A 77 -11.12 -2.15 9.39
N SER A 78 -11.87 -2.00 8.29
CA SER A 78 -12.74 -3.02 7.75
C SER A 78 -12.83 -2.89 6.24
N LEU A 79 -12.85 -4.01 5.51
CA LEU A 79 -13.20 -4.03 4.09
C LEU A 79 -14.69 -3.72 3.95
N ARG A 80 -15.08 -2.44 3.95
CA ARG A 80 -16.43 -2.06 3.53
C ARG A 80 -16.46 -1.93 2.01
N VAL A 81 -17.66 -1.72 1.48
CA VAL A 81 -17.92 -1.61 0.04
C VAL A 81 -17.11 -0.48 -0.61
N LYS A 82 -16.79 0.59 0.15
CA LYS A 82 -16.02 1.74 -0.35
C LYS A 82 -14.57 1.38 -0.63
N GLU A 83 -13.96 0.57 0.24
CA GLU A 83 -12.58 0.13 0.15
C GLU A 83 -12.40 -0.86 -1.00
N ILE A 84 -13.35 -1.80 -1.16
CA ILE A 84 -13.39 -2.73 -2.30
C ILE A 84 -13.55 -1.95 -3.61
N ALA A 85 -14.41 -0.94 -3.65
CA ALA A 85 -14.54 -0.07 -4.82
C ALA A 85 -13.24 0.67 -5.13
N GLY A 86 -12.53 1.18 -4.11
CA GLY A 86 -11.21 1.80 -4.26
C GLY A 86 -10.16 0.86 -4.87
N MET A 87 -10.09 -0.39 -4.38
CA MET A 87 -9.21 -1.43 -4.93
C MET A 87 -9.53 -1.69 -6.41
N VAL A 88 -10.80 -1.91 -6.74
CA VAL A 88 -11.25 -2.21 -8.11
C VAL A 88 -10.95 -1.05 -9.05
N ILE A 89 -11.22 0.19 -8.64
CA ILE A 89 -10.91 1.39 -9.44
C ILE A 89 -9.41 1.48 -9.70
N CYS A 90 -8.57 1.30 -8.68
CA CYS A 90 -7.12 1.34 -8.86
C CYS A 90 -6.64 0.23 -9.81
N THR A 91 -7.16 -0.99 -9.67
CA THR A 91 -6.86 -2.10 -10.58
C THR A 91 -7.23 -1.76 -12.02
N ILE A 92 -8.41 -1.19 -12.26
CA ILE A 92 -8.84 -0.76 -13.60
C ILE A 92 -7.87 0.29 -14.16
N VAL A 93 -7.49 1.28 -13.36
CA VAL A 93 -6.55 2.33 -13.78
C VAL A 93 -5.20 1.71 -14.15
N TYR A 94 -4.63 0.83 -13.33
CA TYR A 94 -3.37 0.14 -13.65
C TYR A 94 -3.47 -0.73 -14.90
N SER A 95 -4.59 -1.44 -15.10
CA SER A 95 -4.82 -2.22 -16.33
C SER A 95 -4.90 -1.32 -17.57
N LEU A 96 -5.53 -0.14 -17.46
CA LEU A 96 -5.58 0.84 -18.55
C LEU A 96 -4.20 1.41 -18.86
N LEU A 97 -3.43 1.80 -17.84
CA LEU A 97 -2.06 2.29 -18.02
C LEU A 97 -1.18 1.24 -18.67
N SER A 98 -1.26 -0.01 -18.22
CA SER A 98 -0.57 -1.15 -18.83
C SER A 98 -0.90 -1.31 -20.32
N TRP A 99 -2.12 -1.00 -20.74
CA TRP A 99 -2.52 -1.13 -22.13
C TRP A 99 -2.07 0.08 -22.98
N ILE A 100 -2.15 1.29 -22.42
CA ILE A 100 -1.71 2.54 -23.04
C ILE A 100 -0.19 2.53 -23.26
N PHE A 101 0.57 2.17 -22.23
CA PHE A 101 2.03 2.10 -22.26
C PHE A 101 2.58 0.79 -22.86
N ASN A 102 1.68 -0.11 -23.29
CA ASN A 102 2.03 -1.34 -23.99
C ASN A 102 2.98 -2.28 -23.21
N TRP A 103 2.87 -2.34 -21.88
CA TRP A 103 3.78 -3.11 -21.02
C TRP A 103 3.82 -4.61 -21.33
N PHE A 104 2.70 -5.16 -21.80
CA PHE A 104 2.53 -6.60 -22.07
C PHE A 104 2.18 -6.90 -23.53
N ASN A 105 2.65 -6.08 -24.49
CA ASN A 105 2.36 -6.24 -25.92
C ASN A 105 0.85 -6.28 -26.25
N LYS A 106 0.03 -5.54 -25.49
CA LYS A 106 -1.45 -5.55 -25.55
C LYS A 106 -2.09 -6.94 -25.44
N ASN A 107 -1.39 -7.92 -24.86
CA ASN A 107 -1.96 -9.24 -24.64
C ASN A 107 -3.02 -9.18 -23.52
N LEU A 108 -4.26 -9.43 -23.90
CA LEU A 108 -5.42 -9.30 -23.01
C LEU A 108 -5.38 -10.33 -21.88
N LEU A 109 -4.87 -11.54 -22.14
CA LEU A 109 -4.75 -12.59 -21.13
C LEU A 109 -3.73 -12.18 -20.05
N VAL A 110 -2.56 -11.68 -20.46
CA VAL A 110 -1.51 -11.22 -19.53
C VAL A 110 -2.02 -10.03 -18.71
N THR A 111 -2.71 -9.10 -19.35
CA THR A 111 -3.29 -7.93 -18.66
C THR A 111 -4.36 -8.35 -17.64
N LEU A 112 -5.14 -9.40 -17.94
CA LEU A 112 -6.14 -9.94 -17.01
C LEU A 112 -5.50 -10.67 -15.82
N ILE A 113 -4.45 -11.46 -16.07
CA ILE A 113 -3.66 -12.07 -14.99
C ILE A 113 -2.99 -10.99 -14.14
N PHE A 114 -2.49 -9.91 -14.76
CA PHE A 114 -1.94 -8.76 -14.04
C PHE A 114 -3.00 -8.09 -13.15
N ALA A 115 -4.21 -7.88 -13.65
CA ALA A 115 -5.32 -7.35 -12.85
C ALA A 115 -5.63 -8.24 -11.64
N ALA A 116 -5.69 -9.55 -11.83
CA ALA A 116 -5.87 -10.51 -10.74
C ALA A 116 -4.71 -10.47 -9.73
N TYR A 117 -3.48 -10.32 -10.22
CA TYR A 117 -2.29 -10.17 -9.40
C TYR A 117 -2.33 -8.89 -8.55
N ILE A 118 -2.74 -7.74 -9.13
CA ILE A 118 -2.92 -6.49 -8.38
C ILE A 118 -3.91 -6.67 -7.23
N LEU A 119 -5.07 -7.28 -7.49
CA LEU A 119 -6.08 -7.52 -6.46
C LEU A 119 -5.54 -8.40 -5.34
N LEU A 120 -4.76 -9.43 -5.68
CA LEU A 120 -4.09 -10.27 -4.70
C LEU A 120 -3.06 -9.48 -3.88
N VAL A 121 -2.26 -8.62 -4.51
CA VAL A 121 -1.31 -7.74 -3.81
C VAL A 121 -2.04 -6.82 -2.84
N TYR A 122 -3.13 -6.18 -3.25
CA TYR A 122 -3.93 -5.34 -2.36
C TYR A 122 -4.53 -6.14 -1.19
N PHE A 123 -5.00 -7.36 -1.44
CA PHE A 123 -5.49 -8.23 -0.38
C PHE A 123 -4.38 -8.61 0.62
N CYS A 124 -3.18 -8.94 0.14
CA CYS A 124 -2.03 -9.21 0.98
C CYS A 124 -1.64 -7.99 1.84
N VAL A 125 -1.59 -6.80 1.23
CA VAL A 125 -1.30 -5.55 1.95
C VAL A 125 -2.35 -5.27 3.02
N PHE A 126 -3.63 -5.45 2.70
CA PHE A 126 -4.71 -5.33 3.68
C PHE A 126 -4.52 -6.28 4.87
N LEU A 127 -4.17 -7.55 4.63
CA LEU A 127 -3.88 -8.50 5.71
C LEU A 127 -2.70 -8.04 6.57
N ILE A 128 -1.61 -7.59 5.96
CA ILE A 128 -0.43 -7.09 6.68
C ILE A 128 -0.81 -5.94 7.60
N TYR A 129 -1.57 -4.94 7.10
CA TYR A 129 -2.02 -3.81 7.92
C TYR A 129 -2.98 -4.23 9.03
N LYS A 130 -3.88 -5.18 8.75
CA LYS A 130 -4.79 -5.73 9.77
C LYS A 130 -4.01 -6.40 10.91
N TYR A 131 -3.04 -7.26 10.60
CA TYR A 131 -2.23 -7.91 11.63
C TYR A 131 -1.30 -6.94 12.36
N LYS A 132 -0.70 -5.98 11.64
CA LYS A 132 0.11 -4.92 12.25
C LYS A 132 -0.67 -4.16 13.32
N ARG A 133 -1.91 -3.76 13.03
CA ARG A 133 -2.79 -3.08 13.99
C ARG A 133 -3.09 -3.92 15.22
N ILE A 134 -3.42 -5.20 15.02
CA ILE A 134 -3.68 -6.12 16.14
C ILE A 134 -2.45 -6.26 17.05
N ILE A 135 -1.24 -6.29 16.47
CA ILE A 135 0.02 -6.36 17.24
C ILE A 135 0.25 -5.04 17.98
N ASP A 136 0.09 -3.90 17.32
CA ASP A 136 0.28 -2.59 17.92
C ASP A 136 -0.72 -2.35 19.06
N ASP A 137 -1.98 -2.75 18.91
CA ASP A 137 -3.00 -2.68 19.97
C ASP A 137 -2.65 -3.57 21.17
N LYS A 138 -2.12 -4.77 20.94
CA LYS A 138 -1.67 -5.65 22.04
C LYS A 138 -0.50 -5.03 22.80
N LYS A 139 0.48 -4.51 22.08
CA LYS A 139 1.66 -3.86 22.65
C LYS A 139 1.28 -2.63 23.48
N LEU A 140 0.39 -1.79 22.95
CA LEU A 140 -0.12 -0.62 23.68
C LEU A 140 -0.82 -1.01 24.99
N ASN A 141 -1.61 -2.09 24.97
CA ASN A 141 -2.29 -2.59 26.16
C ASN A 141 -1.31 -3.17 27.20
N GLU A 142 -0.22 -3.81 26.76
CA GLU A 142 0.85 -4.28 27.65
C GLU A 142 1.60 -3.11 28.30
N ASP A 143 1.96 -2.09 27.50
CA ASP A 143 2.62 -0.88 27.99
C ASP A 143 1.74 -0.17 29.04
N LEU A 144 0.44 -0.02 28.78
CA LEU A 144 -0.52 0.57 29.73
C LEU A 144 -0.60 -0.21 31.06
N LYS A 145 -0.56 -1.54 31.02
CA LYS A 145 -0.55 -2.39 32.23
C LYS A 145 0.73 -2.21 33.03
N LEU A 146 1.88 -2.09 32.35
CA LEU A 146 3.16 -1.81 33.01
C LEU A 146 3.11 -0.46 33.73
N PHE A 147 2.66 0.62 33.06
CA PHE A 147 2.52 1.94 33.68
C PHE A 147 1.56 1.95 34.89
N GLN A 148 0.43 1.26 34.82
CA GLN A 148 -0.50 1.16 35.95
C GLN A 148 0.09 0.39 37.14
N THR A 149 0.93 -0.62 36.85
CA THR A 149 1.57 -1.43 37.88
C THR A 149 2.72 -0.67 38.57
N GLU A 150 3.46 0.16 37.83
CA GLU A 150 4.49 1.03 38.40
C GLU A 150 3.89 2.12 39.30
N HIS A 151 2.83 2.82 38.87
CA HIS A 151 2.18 3.82 39.71
C HIS A 151 1.56 3.24 40.98
N LYS A 152 0.99 2.03 40.92
CA LYS A 152 0.49 1.33 42.12
C LYS A 152 1.59 0.94 43.13
N LYS A 153 2.85 0.85 42.68
CA LYS A 153 4.00 0.58 43.55
C LYS A 153 4.62 1.85 44.12
N GLU A 154 4.46 3.00 43.47
CA GLU A 154 4.90 4.30 44.00
C GLU A 154 3.93 4.89 45.02
N ASP A 155 2.64 4.53 44.97
CA ASP A 155 1.59 4.98 45.90
C ASP A 155 1.48 4.15 47.20
N ASN A 156 2.28 3.09 47.37
CA ASN A 156 2.34 2.20 48.55
C ASN A 156 3.69 2.32 49.25
#